data_AF-A0A4Z0AQR5-F1
#
_entry.id   AF-A0A4Z0AQR5-F1
#
_cell.length_a   1.000
_cell.length_b   1.000
_cell.length_c   1.000
_cell.angle_alpha   90.00
_cell.angle_beta   90.00
_cell.angle_gamma   90.00
#
_symmetry.space_group_name_H-M   'P 1'
#
loop_
_entity.id
_entity.type
_entity.pdbx_description
1 polymer ?
#
loop_
_entity_poly.entity_id
_entity_poly.type
_entity_poly.pdbx_seq_one_letter_code
_entity_poly.pdbx_strand_id
1 'polypeptide(L)'
;MNKDAYELLHFVPAHAEYAVDATDLDPEDIPVSRVRSILELLSCDDPNISFSASRLLTSWGFREGLASLSAVLGAVQDFEGLEVHRLHGYDDTFKLALSALVGYFTRLSDRGTGEAARAEIVDPIKKIIQLSNSRPFEISGFFWLVEGKKFFEYVPALREHLCLIAQAPNVHRWKIYDVLNLLLKVDHEFASDFLRKAHKTLDDFKVSGK
;
A
#
# COMPACT_ATOMS: atom_id res chain seq x y z
N MET A 1 -13.95 18.45 1.12
CA MET A 1 -14.61 17.41 1.94
C MET A 1 -15.65 18.04 2.87
N ASN A 2 -16.89 17.52 2.87
CA ASN A 2 -17.95 17.90 3.82
C ASN A 2 -17.52 17.54 5.26
N LYS A 3 -17.85 18.38 6.26
CA LYS A 3 -17.49 18.18 7.67
C LYS A 3 -17.98 16.83 8.21
N ASP A 4 -19.19 16.42 7.83
CA ASP A 4 -19.78 15.15 8.28
C ASP A 4 -19.01 13.95 7.70
N ALA A 5 -18.62 14.02 6.43
CA ALA A 5 -17.79 12.99 5.79
C ALA A 5 -16.38 12.96 6.40
N TYR A 6 -15.79 14.13 6.67
CA TYR A 6 -14.49 14.23 7.33
C TYR A 6 -14.51 13.53 8.70
N GLU A 7 -15.51 13.82 9.52
CA GLU A 7 -15.66 13.21 10.84
C GLU A 7 -15.85 11.69 10.72
N LEU A 8 -16.72 11.22 9.83
CA LEU A 8 -16.91 9.79 9.59
C LEU A 8 -15.62 9.06 9.18
N LEU A 9 -14.79 9.68 8.35
CA LEU A 9 -13.58 9.08 7.80
C LEU A 9 -12.38 9.14 8.75
N HIS A 10 -12.30 10.15 9.61
CA HIS A 10 -11.09 10.41 10.41
C HIS A 10 -11.30 10.31 11.93
N PHE A 11 -12.53 10.14 12.41
CA PHE A 11 -12.79 10.03 13.84
C PHE A 11 -12.08 8.84 14.49
N VAL A 12 -11.40 9.10 15.61
CA VAL A 12 -10.79 8.11 16.52
C VAL A 12 -11.44 8.32 17.88
N PRO A 13 -12.11 7.30 18.46
CA PRO A 13 -12.68 7.41 19.80
C PRO A 13 -11.62 7.70 20.86
N ALA A 14 -11.95 8.50 21.87
CA ALA A 14 -10.99 8.89 22.91
C ALA A 14 -10.40 7.71 23.72
N HIS A 15 -11.11 6.60 23.82
CA HIS A 15 -10.63 5.39 24.50
C HIS A 15 -9.68 4.53 23.64
N ALA A 16 -9.63 4.77 22.33
CA ALA A 16 -8.74 4.07 21.40
C ALA A 16 -7.37 4.74 21.33
N GLU A 17 -6.71 4.96 22.48
CA GLU A 17 -5.42 5.66 22.58
C GLU A 17 -4.27 4.94 21.84
N TYR A 18 -4.46 3.66 21.51
CA TYR A 18 -3.52 2.85 20.74
C TYR A 18 -3.54 3.17 19.23
N ALA A 19 -4.64 3.71 18.71
CA ALA A 19 -4.84 3.92 17.28
C ALA A 19 -4.16 5.23 16.84
N VAL A 20 -3.27 5.15 15.85
CA VAL A 20 -2.62 6.34 15.29
C VAL A 20 -3.62 7.14 14.46
N ASP A 21 -4.44 6.43 13.67
CA ASP A 21 -5.57 7.01 12.95
C ASP A 21 -6.75 6.02 12.87
N ALA A 22 -7.83 6.45 12.20
CA ALA A 22 -9.06 5.65 12.10
C ALA A 22 -8.86 4.28 11.43
N THR A 23 -7.82 4.08 10.62
CA THR A 23 -7.53 2.80 9.97
C THR A 23 -7.02 1.73 10.93
N ASP A 24 -6.48 2.15 12.08
CA ASP A 24 -5.92 1.27 13.10
C ASP A 24 -6.94 0.83 14.16
N LEU A 25 -8.20 1.29 14.08
CA LEU A 25 -9.24 0.94 15.04
C LEU A 25 -9.57 -0.55 15.04
N ASP A 26 -9.59 -1.15 16.23
CA ASP A 26 -10.04 -2.52 16.45
C ASP A 26 -11.55 -2.65 16.24
N PRO A 27 -12.04 -3.86 15.90
CA PRO A 27 -13.45 -4.06 15.54
C PRO A 27 -14.45 -3.65 16.63
N GLU A 28 -14.06 -3.74 17.90
CA GLU A 28 -14.88 -3.34 19.05
C GLU A 28 -15.07 -1.82 19.18
N ASP A 29 -14.14 -1.03 18.64
CA ASP A 29 -14.17 0.43 18.66
C ASP A 29 -14.83 1.03 17.41
N ILE A 30 -15.34 0.20 16.51
CA ILE A 30 -15.97 0.60 15.25
C ILE A 30 -17.49 0.36 15.32
N PRO A 31 -18.30 1.42 15.48
CA PRO A 31 -19.75 1.29 15.48
C PRO A 31 -20.28 0.77 14.12
N VAL A 32 -21.21 -0.19 14.16
CA VAL A 32 -21.87 -0.72 12.94
C VAL A 32 -22.55 0.39 12.13
N SER A 33 -23.12 1.39 12.79
CA SER A 33 -23.71 2.56 12.12
C SER A 33 -22.67 3.34 11.31
N ARG A 34 -21.45 3.49 11.83
CA ARG A 34 -20.36 4.17 11.13
C ARG A 34 -19.95 3.41 9.87
N VAL A 35 -19.83 2.08 9.96
CA VAL A 35 -19.54 1.23 8.79
C VAL A 35 -20.58 1.44 7.70
N ARG A 36 -21.88 1.41 8.05
CA ARG A 36 -22.97 1.63 7.10
C ARG A 36 -22.89 2.99 6.42
N SER A 37 -22.63 4.06 7.17
CA SER A 37 -22.47 5.39 6.59
C SER A 37 -21.25 5.48 5.68
N ILE A 38 -20.13 4.83 6.01
CA ILE A 38 -18.94 4.84 5.14
C ILE A 38 -19.18 4.01 3.87
N LEU A 39 -19.96 2.92 3.92
CA LEU A 39 -20.34 2.16 2.72
C LEU A 39 -21.11 3.05 1.72
N GLU A 40 -21.97 3.95 2.19
CA GLU A 40 -22.67 4.91 1.34
C GLU A 40 -21.71 5.91 0.67
N LEU A 41 -20.58 6.23 1.31
CA LEU A 41 -19.56 7.13 0.76
C LEU A 41 -18.75 6.50 -0.39
N LEU A 42 -18.82 5.17 -0.59
CA LEU A 42 -18.13 4.53 -1.72
C LEU A 42 -18.64 5.02 -3.09
N SER A 43 -19.90 5.43 -3.16
CA SER A 43 -20.54 5.95 -4.39
C SER A 43 -20.51 7.48 -4.47
N CYS A 44 -19.71 8.16 -3.64
CA CYS A 44 -19.58 9.60 -3.67
C CYS A 44 -18.82 10.08 -4.92
N ASP A 45 -19.35 11.10 -5.59
CA ASP A 45 -18.72 11.69 -6.78
C ASP A 45 -17.38 12.40 -6.48
N ASP A 46 -17.10 12.76 -5.22
CA ASP A 46 -15.80 13.34 -4.82
C ASP A 46 -14.76 12.22 -4.67
N PRO A 47 -13.72 12.16 -5.53
CA PRO A 47 -12.71 11.11 -5.50
C PRO A 47 -11.96 11.02 -4.17
N ASN A 48 -11.79 12.14 -3.45
CA ASN A 48 -11.12 12.13 -2.14
C ASN A 48 -11.95 11.36 -1.11
N ILE A 49 -13.27 11.57 -1.13
CA ILE A 49 -14.20 10.95 -0.19
C ILE A 49 -14.33 9.47 -0.50
N SER A 50 -14.61 9.11 -1.76
CA SER A 50 -14.77 7.71 -2.17
C SER A 50 -13.48 6.90 -2.04
N PHE A 51 -12.32 7.51 -2.32
CA PHE A 51 -11.02 6.90 -2.05
C PHE A 51 -10.79 6.67 -0.55
N SER A 52 -11.02 7.69 0.27
CA SER A 52 -10.83 7.59 1.73
C SER A 52 -11.76 6.54 2.34
N ALA A 53 -13.02 6.47 1.90
CA ALA A 53 -13.98 5.46 2.31
C ALA A 53 -13.52 4.05 1.92
N SER A 54 -13.12 3.87 0.66
CA SER A 54 -12.56 2.60 0.14
C SER A 54 -11.39 2.13 0.98
N ARG A 55 -10.46 3.05 1.29
CA ARG A 55 -9.24 2.78 2.04
C ARG A 55 -9.54 2.38 3.48
N LEU A 56 -10.40 3.13 4.16
CA LEU A 56 -10.78 2.87 5.55
C LEU A 56 -11.50 1.52 5.71
N LEU A 57 -12.49 1.24 4.86
CA LEU A 57 -13.20 -0.05 4.87
C LEU A 57 -12.26 -1.21 4.55
N THR A 58 -11.33 -1.03 3.61
CA THR A 58 -10.31 -2.04 3.30
C THR A 58 -9.43 -2.32 4.52
N SER A 59 -8.91 -1.28 5.19
CA SER A 59 -8.09 -1.43 6.40
C SER A 59 -8.81 -2.17 7.53
N TRP A 60 -10.13 -2.03 7.63
CA TRP A 60 -10.95 -2.73 8.63
C TRP A 60 -11.36 -4.16 8.23
N GLY A 61 -10.97 -4.61 7.04
CA GLY A 61 -11.23 -5.97 6.56
C GLY A 61 -12.57 -6.15 5.84
N PHE A 62 -13.21 -5.09 5.36
CA PHE A 62 -14.47 -5.18 4.60
C PHE A 62 -14.19 -5.40 3.11
N ARG A 63 -14.85 -6.40 2.51
CA ARG A 63 -14.67 -6.81 1.11
C ARG A 63 -15.18 -5.75 0.13
N GLU A 64 -16.23 -5.03 0.49
CA GLU A 64 -16.77 -3.91 -0.29
C GLU A 64 -15.75 -2.78 -0.42
N GLY A 65 -15.02 -2.49 0.67
CA GLY A 65 -13.88 -1.58 0.65
C GLY A 65 -12.80 -2.08 -0.31
N LEU A 66 -12.39 -3.34 -0.20
CA LEU A 66 -11.37 -3.94 -1.06
C LEU A 66 -11.77 -3.90 -2.55
N ALA A 67 -13.02 -4.22 -2.86
CA ALA A 67 -13.54 -4.21 -4.23
C ALA A 67 -13.51 -2.78 -4.81
N SER A 68 -13.95 -1.80 -4.02
CA SER A 68 -13.91 -0.39 -4.40
C SER A 68 -12.48 0.12 -4.58
N LEU A 69 -11.57 -0.20 -3.66
CA LEU A 69 -10.15 0.16 -3.75
C LEU A 69 -9.49 -0.48 -4.99
N SER A 70 -9.85 -1.73 -5.31
CA SER A 70 -9.36 -2.41 -6.51
C SER A 70 -9.84 -1.73 -7.80
N ALA A 71 -11.08 -1.24 -7.82
CA ALA A 71 -11.60 -0.45 -8.93
C ALA A 71 -10.84 0.88 -9.09
N VAL A 72 -10.51 1.56 -7.99
CA VAL A 72 -9.65 2.76 -8.00
C VAL A 72 -8.30 2.48 -8.64
N LEU A 73 -7.66 1.35 -8.31
CA LEU A 73 -6.39 0.94 -8.93
C LEU A 73 -6.51 0.63 -10.43
N GLY A 74 -7.73 0.41 -10.93
CA GLY A 74 -8.07 0.30 -12.35
C GLY A 74 -8.28 1.66 -13.04
N ALA A 75 -8.73 2.68 -12.30
CA ALA A 75 -9.08 4.02 -12.78
C ALA A 75 -8.08 5.10 -12.34
N VAL A 76 -6.79 4.77 -12.42
CA VAL A 76 -5.66 5.53 -11.84
C VAL A 76 -5.72 7.04 -12.11
N GLN A 77 -6.09 7.47 -13.32
CA GLN A 77 -6.09 8.89 -13.70
C GLN A 77 -7.08 9.73 -12.88
N ASP A 78 -8.15 9.12 -12.37
CA ASP A 78 -9.19 9.79 -11.60
C ASP A 78 -8.80 9.97 -10.12
N PHE A 79 -7.75 9.28 -9.67
CA PHE A 79 -7.34 9.19 -8.27
C PHE A 79 -5.86 9.53 -8.04
N GLU A 80 -5.13 9.99 -9.05
CA GLU A 80 -3.77 10.51 -8.87
C GLU A 80 -3.77 11.88 -8.19
N GLY A 81 -2.79 12.11 -7.32
CA GLY A 81 -2.54 13.40 -6.68
C GLY A 81 -3.49 13.77 -5.56
N LEU A 82 -4.28 12.82 -5.04
CA LEU A 82 -5.18 13.06 -3.91
C LEU A 82 -4.40 13.30 -2.61
N GLU A 83 -3.27 12.62 -2.44
CA GLU A 83 -2.46 12.65 -1.22
C GLU A 83 -1.01 13.01 -1.52
N VAL A 84 -0.72 14.32 -1.57
CA VAL A 84 0.63 14.82 -1.84
C VAL A 84 1.45 14.93 -0.56
N HIS A 85 2.56 14.19 -0.48
CA HIS A 85 3.49 14.18 0.64
C HIS A 85 4.04 15.58 0.90
N ARG A 86 3.68 16.17 2.05
CA ARG A 86 3.95 17.58 2.39
C ARG A 86 5.43 18.00 2.29
N LEU A 87 6.36 17.12 2.65
CA LEU A 87 7.81 17.44 2.65
C LEU A 87 8.51 17.23 1.29
N HIS A 88 8.01 16.33 0.45
CA HIS A 88 8.73 15.85 -0.74
C HIS A 88 7.96 16.10 -2.04
N GLY A 89 6.68 16.45 -1.95
CA GLY A 89 5.81 16.73 -3.10
C GLY A 89 5.43 15.49 -3.91
N TYR A 90 5.78 14.29 -3.46
CA TYR A 90 5.40 13.03 -4.12
C TYR A 90 3.95 12.69 -3.83
N ASP A 91 3.26 12.12 -4.81
CA ASP A 91 1.92 11.58 -4.64
C ASP A 91 1.99 10.20 -3.93
N ASP A 92 1.52 10.15 -2.70
CA ASP A 92 1.47 8.97 -1.84
C ASP A 92 0.13 8.23 -1.92
N THR A 93 -0.80 8.64 -2.80
CA THR A 93 -2.13 8.04 -2.88
C THR A 93 -2.07 6.51 -2.98
N PHE A 94 -1.21 5.96 -3.84
CA PHE A 94 -1.08 4.51 -3.99
C PHE A 94 -0.23 3.84 -2.89
N LYS A 95 0.64 4.58 -2.21
CA LYS A 95 1.28 4.10 -0.96
C LYS A 95 0.23 3.90 0.13
N LEU A 96 -0.69 4.84 0.26
CA LEU A 96 -1.80 4.76 1.20
C LEU A 96 -2.79 3.65 0.86
N ALA A 97 -3.03 3.37 -0.43
CA ALA A 97 -3.79 2.21 -0.89
C ALA A 97 -3.10 0.89 -0.51
N LEU A 98 -1.77 0.82 -0.68
CA LEU A 98 -0.98 -0.35 -0.29
C LEU A 98 -1.09 -0.63 1.21
N SER A 99 -0.96 0.40 2.05
CA SER A 99 -1.14 0.26 3.49
C SER A 99 -2.50 -0.32 3.86
N ALA A 100 -3.57 0.07 3.16
CA ALA A 100 -4.90 -0.47 3.39
C ALA A 100 -5.01 -1.95 3.02
N LEU A 101 -4.42 -2.39 1.90
CA LEU A 101 -4.37 -3.80 1.51
C LEU A 101 -3.61 -4.65 2.54
N VAL A 102 -2.51 -4.12 3.09
CA VAL A 102 -1.78 -4.77 4.18
C VAL A 102 -2.66 -4.86 5.44
N GLY A 103 -3.37 -3.77 5.79
CA GLY A 103 -4.34 -3.76 6.89
C GLY A 103 -5.45 -4.80 6.73
N TYR A 104 -6.04 -4.91 5.53
CA TYR A 104 -7.04 -5.92 5.19
C TYR A 104 -6.56 -7.34 5.49
N PHE A 105 -5.34 -7.67 5.03
CA PHE A 105 -4.74 -8.97 5.31
C PHE A 105 -4.51 -9.19 6.81
N THR A 106 -3.94 -8.23 7.52
CA THR A 106 -3.70 -8.35 8.97
C THR A 106 -5.00 -8.60 9.72
N ARG A 107 -6.04 -7.78 9.48
CA ARG A 107 -7.35 -7.92 10.14
C ARG A 107 -8.00 -9.27 9.91
N LEU A 108 -7.98 -9.77 8.68
CA LEU A 108 -8.56 -11.07 8.37
C LEU A 108 -7.69 -12.24 8.85
N SER A 109 -6.37 -12.07 8.86
CA SER A 109 -5.45 -13.04 9.46
C SER A 109 -5.72 -13.20 10.96
N ASP A 110 -5.92 -12.10 11.69
CA ASP A 110 -6.24 -12.14 13.12
C ASP A 110 -7.59 -12.81 13.41
N ARG A 111 -8.53 -12.76 12.44
CA ARG A 111 -9.82 -13.46 12.48
C ARG A 111 -9.76 -14.90 11.97
N GLY A 112 -8.58 -15.41 11.60
CA GLY A 112 -8.38 -16.79 11.13
C GLY A 112 -8.67 -17.03 9.64
N THR A 113 -8.88 -15.98 8.83
CA THR A 113 -9.18 -16.07 7.38
C THR A 113 -8.04 -15.53 6.50
N GLY A 114 -6.81 -15.54 7.02
CA GLY A 114 -5.63 -14.95 6.37
C GLY A 114 -5.30 -15.50 4.99
N GLU A 115 -5.46 -16.80 4.71
CA GLU A 115 -5.18 -17.37 3.38
C GLU A 115 -6.18 -16.88 2.31
N ALA A 116 -7.46 -16.74 2.67
CA ALA A 116 -8.44 -16.16 1.77
C ALA A 116 -8.12 -14.68 1.51
N ALA A 117 -7.77 -13.93 2.56
CA ALA A 117 -7.38 -12.54 2.44
C ALA A 117 -6.13 -12.36 1.57
N ARG A 118 -5.11 -13.21 1.76
CA ARG A 118 -3.89 -13.26 0.95
C ARG A 118 -4.24 -13.39 -0.53
N ALA A 119 -5.09 -14.37 -0.88
CA ALA A 119 -5.50 -14.60 -2.26
C ALA A 119 -6.19 -13.37 -2.89
N GLU A 120 -7.00 -12.65 -2.10
CA GLU A 120 -7.76 -11.49 -2.56
C GLU A 120 -6.90 -10.24 -2.79
N ILE A 121 -5.78 -10.09 -2.07
CA ILE A 121 -4.90 -8.91 -2.20
C ILE A 121 -3.76 -9.08 -3.22
N VAL A 122 -3.56 -10.28 -3.79
CA VAL A 122 -2.45 -10.56 -4.73
C VAL A 122 -2.46 -9.60 -5.91
N ASP A 123 -3.58 -9.54 -6.63
CA ASP A 123 -3.66 -8.74 -7.86
C ASP A 123 -3.64 -7.22 -7.57
N PRO A 124 -4.38 -6.71 -6.56
CA PRO A 124 -4.26 -5.31 -6.14
C PRO A 124 -2.83 -4.88 -5.79
N ILE A 125 -2.08 -5.69 -5.02
CA ILE A 125 -0.70 -5.35 -4.67
C ILE A 125 0.20 -5.40 -5.90
N LYS A 126 0.07 -6.41 -6.78
CA LYS A 126 0.83 -6.44 -8.04
C LYS A 126 0.57 -5.21 -8.91
N LYS A 127 -0.67 -4.73 -8.96
CA LYS A 127 -1.02 -3.50 -9.66
C LYS A 127 -0.29 -2.29 -9.06
N ILE A 128 -0.22 -2.17 -7.74
CA ILE A 128 0.52 -1.08 -7.09
C ILE A 128 2.03 -1.16 -7.39
N ILE A 129 2.62 -2.36 -7.38
CA ILE A 129 4.02 -2.56 -7.80
C ILE A 129 4.23 -2.06 -9.24
N GLN A 130 3.29 -2.33 -10.14
CA GLN A 130 3.36 -1.82 -11.50
C GLN A 130 3.25 -0.29 -11.57
N LEU A 131 2.35 0.31 -10.77
CA LEU A 131 2.20 1.77 -10.71
C LEU A 131 3.45 2.46 -10.18
N SER A 132 4.14 1.83 -9.23
CA SER A 132 5.37 2.36 -8.65
C SER A 132 6.57 2.25 -9.60
N ASN A 133 6.47 1.57 -10.75
CA ASN A 133 7.55 1.54 -11.77
C ASN A 133 7.93 2.93 -12.28
N SER A 134 6.95 3.84 -12.41
CA SER A 134 7.15 5.19 -12.95
C SER A 134 6.82 6.31 -11.95
N ARG A 135 6.23 5.99 -10.80
CA ARG A 135 5.80 6.97 -9.79
C ARG A 135 6.71 6.97 -8.56
N PRO A 136 6.98 8.13 -7.94
CA PRO A 136 7.95 8.26 -6.86
C PRO A 136 7.38 7.96 -5.45
N PHE A 137 6.52 6.95 -5.30
CA PHE A 137 5.98 6.52 -3.99
C PHE A 137 6.55 5.18 -3.52
N GLU A 138 6.45 4.92 -2.22
CA GLU A 138 7.11 3.80 -1.54
C GLU A 138 6.25 2.55 -1.51
N ILE A 139 6.89 1.40 -1.71
CA ILE A 139 6.26 0.08 -1.59
C ILE A 139 6.90 -0.80 -0.51
N SER A 140 7.88 -0.32 0.25
CA SER A 140 8.58 -1.12 1.28
C SER A 140 7.63 -1.61 2.39
N GLY A 141 6.51 -0.91 2.62
CA GLY A 141 5.55 -1.20 3.69
C GLY A 141 4.90 -2.59 3.63
N PHE A 142 4.92 -3.28 2.48
CA PHE A 142 4.42 -4.66 2.38
C PHE A 142 5.54 -5.71 2.36
N PHE A 143 6.82 -5.33 2.33
CA PHE A 143 7.93 -6.27 2.13
C PHE A 143 8.03 -7.33 3.22
N TRP A 144 7.58 -7.03 4.43
CA TRP A 144 7.50 -8.00 5.52
C TRP A 144 6.56 -9.17 5.21
N LEU A 145 5.55 -9.00 4.34
CA LEU A 145 4.73 -10.10 3.84
C LEU A 145 5.54 -11.06 2.97
N VAL A 146 6.43 -10.52 2.14
CA VAL A 146 7.30 -11.33 1.27
C VAL A 146 8.38 -12.04 2.10
N GLU A 147 9.09 -11.28 2.94
CA GLU A 147 10.22 -11.80 3.74
C GLU A 147 9.74 -12.71 4.89
N GLY A 148 8.79 -12.24 5.70
CA GLY A 148 8.34 -12.90 6.92
C GLY A 148 7.22 -13.91 6.68
N LYS A 149 6.20 -13.53 5.90
CA LYS A 149 5.03 -14.39 5.62
C LYS A 149 5.19 -15.27 4.36
N LYS A 150 6.32 -15.15 3.65
CA LYS A 150 6.67 -15.96 2.47
C LYS A 150 5.68 -15.80 1.31
N PHE A 151 5.22 -14.57 1.09
CA PHE A 151 4.33 -14.22 -0.03
C PHE A 151 5.13 -14.10 -1.35
N PHE A 152 5.68 -15.22 -1.80
CA PHE A 152 6.57 -15.28 -2.96
C PHE A 152 5.86 -15.06 -4.31
N GLU A 153 4.54 -15.04 -4.34
CA GLU A 153 3.74 -14.65 -5.52
C GLU A 153 4.05 -13.22 -6.01
N TYR A 154 4.65 -12.38 -5.15
CA TYR A 154 5.08 -11.03 -5.52
C TYR A 154 6.51 -10.96 -6.07
N VAL A 155 7.34 -11.99 -5.88
CA VAL A 155 8.76 -11.97 -6.30
C VAL A 155 8.89 -11.69 -7.81
N PRO A 156 8.13 -12.33 -8.72
CA PRO A 156 8.23 -12.02 -10.15
C PRO A 156 7.94 -10.55 -10.47
N ALA A 157 6.92 -9.95 -9.84
CA ALA A 157 6.59 -8.54 -10.05
C ALA A 157 7.68 -7.61 -9.47
N LEU A 158 8.28 -7.97 -8.34
CA LEU A 158 9.40 -7.23 -7.75
C LEU A 158 10.67 -7.29 -8.60
N ARG A 159 10.95 -8.42 -9.26
CA ARG A 159 12.05 -8.54 -10.24
C ARG A 159 11.86 -7.58 -11.41
N GLU A 160 10.67 -7.60 -12.01
CA GLU A 160 10.32 -6.71 -13.12
C GLU A 160 10.40 -5.25 -12.68
N HIS A 161 9.85 -4.94 -11.52
CA HIS A 161 9.90 -3.61 -10.91
C HIS A 161 11.34 -3.11 -10.79
N LEU A 162 12.24 -3.91 -10.22
CA LEU A 162 13.66 -3.56 -10.09
C LEU A 162 14.29 -3.23 -11.45
N CYS A 163 14.06 -4.06 -12.46
CA CYS A 163 14.59 -3.85 -13.82
C CYS A 163 14.10 -2.54 -14.44
N LEU A 164 12.85 -2.14 -14.18
CA LEU A 164 12.27 -0.92 -14.72
C LEU A 164 12.79 0.33 -13.99
N ILE A 165 12.73 0.35 -12.65
CA ILE A 165 13.15 1.54 -11.89
C ILE A 165 14.65 1.82 -12.01
N ALA A 166 15.46 0.79 -12.27
CA ALA A 166 16.90 0.92 -12.49
C ALA A 166 17.27 1.69 -13.76
N GLN A 167 16.34 1.87 -14.69
CA GLN A 167 16.53 2.70 -15.89
C GLN A 167 16.53 4.20 -15.56
N ALA A 168 15.97 4.60 -14.40
CA ALA A 168 15.89 5.99 -13.95
C ALA A 168 16.37 6.14 -12.49
N PRO A 169 17.64 5.81 -12.18
CA PRO A 169 18.12 5.73 -10.80
C PRO A 169 18.09 7.09 -10.07
N ASN A 170 18.15 8.22 -10.77
CA ASN A 170 18.06 9.55 -10.16
C ASN A 170 16.71 9.80 -9.48
N VAL A 171 15.63 9.21 -9.99
CA VAL A 171 14.27 9.35 -9.44
C VAL A 171 13.98 8.25 -8.42
N HIS A 172 14.58 7.08 -8.59
CA HIS A 172 14.16 5.85 -7.90
C HIS A 172 15.24 5.21 -7.03
N ARG A 173 16.33 5.93 -6.73
CA ARG A 173 17.50 5.37 -6.03
C ARG A 173 17.14 4.60 -4.76
N TRP A 174 16.30 5.18 -3.92
CA TRP A 174 15.87 4.58 -2.65
C TRP A 174 14.99 3.34 -2.89
N LYS A 175 14.06 3.37 -3.86
CA LYS A 175 13.27 2.18 -4.24
C LYS A 175 14.16 1.04 -4.75
N ILE A 176 15.19 1.37 -5.53
CA ILE A 176 16.17 0.37 -6.01
C ILE A 176 16.85 -0.30 -4.82
N TYR A 177 17.31 0.50 -3.85
CA TYR A 177 17.92 -0.01 -2.61
C TYR A 177 16.96 -0.92 -1.84
N ASP A 178 15.73 -0.47 -1.60
CA ASP A 178 14.75 -1.23 -0.81
C ASP A 178 14.43 -2.57 -1.46
N VAL A 179 14.14 -2.57 -2.77
CA VAL A 179 13.77 -3.78 -3.53
C VAL A 179 14.96 -4.73 -3.63
N LEU A 180 16.17 -4.22 -3.88
CA LEU A 180 17.39 -5.05 -3.87
C LEU A 180 17.62 -5.68 -2.51
N ASN A 181 17.48 -4.91 -1.43
CA ASN A 181 17.66 -5.40 -0.07
C ASN A 181 16.67 -6.53 0.26
N LEU A 182 15.41 -6.42 -0.20
CA LEU A 182 14.45 -7.52 -0.08
C LEU A 182 14.87 -8.73 -0.94
N LEU A 183 15.14 -8.53 -2.23
CA LEU A 183 15.45 -9.62 -3.16
C LEU A 183 16.74 -10.35 -2.80
N LEU A 184 17.75 -9.69 -2.22
CA LEU A 184 18.93 -10.37 -1.70
C LEU A 184 18.60 -11.42 -0.62
N LYS A 185 17.51 -11.24 0.13
CA LYS A 185 17.08 -12.17 1.19
C LYS A 185 16.16 -13.28 0.68
N VAL A 186 15.28 -12.98 -0.28
CA VAL A 186 14.24 -13.93 -0.74
C VAL A 186 14.54 -14.54 -2.11
N ASP A 187 15.49 -13.99 -2.84
CA ASP A 187 15.80 -14.31 -4.24
C ASP A 187 17.24 -13.90 -4.61
N HIS A 188 18.18 -14.41 -3.82
CA HIS A 188 19.58 -14.00 -3.82
C HIS A 188 20.25 -14.14 -5.20
N GLU A 189 19.94 -15.20 -5.95
CA GLU A 189 20.53 -15.46 -7.27
C GLU A 189 20.22 -14.32 -8.24
N PHE A 190 18.95 -13.95 -8.37
CA PHE A 190 18.54 -12.85 -9.25
C PHE A 190 19.17 -11.52 -8.84
N ALA A 191 19.11 -11.17 -7.55
CA ALA A 191 19.63 -9.89 -7.07
C ALA A 191 21.16 -9.78 -7.23
N SER A 192 21.88 -10.86 -6.97
CA SER A 192 23.34 -10.92 -7.16
C SER A 192 23.72 -10.78 -8.63
N ASP A 193 22.98 -11.46 -9.51
CA ASP A 193 23.20 -11.36 -10.95
C ASP A 193 22.90 -9.96 -11.49
N PHE A 194 21.84 -9.33 -11.00
CA PHE A 194 21.51 -7.95 -11.33
C PHE A 194 22.65 -6.99 -10.96
N LEU A 195 23.14 -7.06 -9.72
CA LEU A 195 24.25 -6.23 -9.22
C LEU A 195 25.54 -6.47 -10.01
N ARG A 196 25.87 -7.74 -10.27
CA ARG A 196 27.04 -8.14 -11.05
C ARG A 196 27.01 -7.57 -12.46
N LYS A 197 25.87 -7.67 -13.16
CA LYS A 197 25.69 -7.11 -14.52
C LYS A 197 25.78 -5.58 -14.54
N ALA A 198 25.34 -4.94 -13.47
CA ALA A 198 25.41 -3.48 -13.32
C ALA A 198 26.80 -2.98 -12.88
N HIS A 199 27.74 -3.88 -12.53
CA HIS A 199 29.00 -3.54 -11.87
C HIS A 199 28.82 -2.65 -10.62
N LYS A 200 27.79 -2.97 -9.82
CA LYS A 200 27.41 -2.23 -8.61
C LYS A 200 27.27 -3.15 -7.42
N THR A 201 27.28 -2.56 -6.24
CA THR A 201 26.96 -3.13 -4.93
C THR A 201 25.64 -2.56 -4.43
N LEU A 202 25.08 -3.14 -3.37
CA LEU A 202 23.88 -2.60 -2.72
C LEU A 202 24.12 -1.16 -2.20
N ASP A 203 25.30 -0.88 -1.66
CA ASP A 203 25.66 0.43 -1.08
C ASP A 203 25.69 1.56 -2.12
N ASP A 204 25.90 1.25 -3.40
CA ASP A 204 25.82 2.24 -4.49
C ASP A 204 24.42 2.86 -4.61
N PHE A 205 23.39 2.18 -4.12
CA PHE A 205 22.01 2.65 -4.11
C PHE A 205 21.57 3.21 -2.76
N LYS A 206 22.40 3.10 -1.72
CA LYS A 206 22.08 3.65 -0.40
C LYS A 206 21.99 5.16 -0.48
N VAL A 207 20.89 5.72 0.01
CA VAL A 207 20.78 7.17 0.17
C VAL A 207 21.48 7.53 1.48
N SER A 208 22.65 8.17 1.38
CA SER A 208 23.35 8.74 2.54
C SER A 208 22.42 9.75 3.23
N GLY A 209 22.19 9.58 4.53
CA GLY A 209 21.24 10.38 5.29
C GLY A 209 21.48 11.89 5.18
N LYS A 210 20.38 12.63 5.11
CA LYS A 210 20.29 13.96 5.69
C LYS A 210 19.74 13.80 7.11
#